data_AF-A0A433R082-F1
#
_entry.id   AF-A0A433R082-F1
#
_cell.length_a   1.000
_cell.length_b   1.000
_cell.length_c   1.000
_cell.angle_alpha   90.00
_cell.angle_beta   90.00
_cell.angle_gamma   90.00
#
_symmetry.space_group_name_H-M   'P 1'
#
loop_
_entity.id
_entity.type
_entity.pdbx_description
1 polymer ?
#
loop_
_entity_poly.entity_id
_entity_poly.type
_entity_poly.pdbx_seq_one_letter_code
_entity_poly.pdbx_strand_id
1 'polypeptide(L)'
;MTVLEGLQYNNGSKCVKIPFIGVKVSADVIDTAARVKLIQCYRNDNNFTVDAIYKFPLPPSAAVNDFQVLWDDGTKIVAKVEKKKIASIRV
;
A
#
# COMPACT_ATOMS: atom_id res chain seq x y z
N MET A 1 12.43 -4.94 -17.50
CA MET A 1 12.75 -4.58 -16.10
C MET A 1 11.50 -4.85 -15.28
N THR A 2 11.46 -5.93 -14.50
CA THR A 2 10.25 -6.30 -13.74
C THR A 2 10.05 -5.32 -12.60
N VAL A 3 8.99 -4.54 -12.64
CA VAL A 3 8.62 -3.69 -11.50
C VAL A 3 8.16 -4.63 -10.38
N LEU A 4 8.89 -4.61 -9.26
CA LEU A 4 8.45 -5.32 -8.06
C LEU A 4 7.33 -4.48 -7.42
N GLU A 5 6.09 -4.96 -7.54
CA GLU A 5 4.91 -4.40 -6.90
C GLU A 5 4.66 -5.05 -5.53
N GLY A 6 3.90 -4.35 -4.68
CA GLY A 6 3.56 -4.80 -3.32
C GLY A 6 4.55 -4.31 -2.27
N LEU A 7 4.57 -5.01 -1.13
CA LEU A 7 5.39 -4.65 0.03
C LEU A 7 6.78 -5.32 -0.05
N GLN A 8 7.83 -4.52 0.09
CA GLN A 8 9.21 -4.95 -0.11
C GLN A 8 10.18 -4.16 0.77
N TYR A 9 11.34 -4.72 1.04
CA TYR A 9 12.40 -4.04 1.79
C TYR A 9 13.76 -4.21 1.13
N ASN A 10 14.71 -3.37 1.51
CA ASN A 10 16.10 -3.50 1.08
C ASN A 10 16.90 -4.19 2.18
N ASN A 11 17.61 -5.26 1.84
CA ASN A 11 18.48 -5.97 2.77
C ASN A 11 19.97 -5.59 2.65
N GLY A 12 20.28 -4.50 1.92
CA GLY A 12 21.64 -3.99 1.68
C GLY A 12 22.22 -4.42 0.32
N SER A 13 21.74 -5.51 -0.29
CA SER A 13 22.23 -5.99 -1.59
C SER A 13 21.13 -6.16 -2.63
N LYS A 14 19.89 -6.41 -2.20
CA LYS A 14 18.75 -6.60 -3.09
C LYS A 14 17.45 -6.16 -2.45
N CYS A 15 16.46 -5.92 -3.32
CA CYS A 15 15.08 -5.74 -2.89
C CYS A 15 14.42 -7.11 -2.65
N VAL A 16 13.92 -7.32 -1.44
CA VAL A 16 13.27 -8.55 -0.99
C VAL A 16 11.79 -8.28 -0.78
N LYS A 17 10.92 -9.13 -1.33
CA LYS A 17 9.47 -9.03 -1.09
C LYS A 17 9.14 -9.52 0.32
N ILE A 18 8.24 -8.81 1.00
CA ILE A 18 7.65 -9.30 2.24
C ILE A 18 6.62 -10.38 1.88
N PRO A 19 6.58 -11.52 2.58
CA PRO A 19 5.60 -12.57 2.36
C PRO A 19 4.16 -12.04 2.29
N PHE A 20 3.48 -12.35 1.18
CA PHE A 20 2.10 -11.99 0.94
C PHE A 20 1.18 -13.12 1.43
N ILE A 21 0.24 -12.78 2.32
CA ILE A 21 -0.64 -13.74 2.96
C ILE A 21 -1.97 -13.85 2.22
N GLY A 22 -2.48 -12.74 1.69
CA GLY A 22 -3.74 -12.74 0.98
C GLY A 22 -4.23 -11.36 0.60
N VAL A 23 -5.24 -11.35 -0.26
CA VAL A 23 -5.90 -10.14 -0.74
C VAL A 23 -7.41 -10.29 -0.61
N LYS A 24 -8.06 -9.20 -0.21
CA LYS A 24 -9.50 -9.03 -0.31
C LYS A 24 -9.79 -7.83 -1.20
N VAL A 25 -10.64 -8.04 -2.20
CA VAL A 25 -11.10 -7.00 -3.12
C VAL A 25 -12.60 -6.90 -2.99
N SER A 26 -13.11 -5.68 -2.88
CA SER A 26 -14.52 -5.37 -3.07
C SER A 26 -14.66 -4.14 -3.97
N ALA A 27 -15.66 -4.12 -4.83
CA ALA A 27 -15.91 -3.01 -5.73
C ALA A 27 -17.39 -2.66 -5.74
N ASP A 28 -17.67 -1.36 -5.60
CA ASP A 28 -18.99 -0.79 -5.81
C ASP A 28 -18.98 -0.08 -7.17
N VAL A 29 -19.84 -0.50 -8.09
CA VAL A 29 -19.97 0.12 -9.42
C VAL A 29 -21.22 1.00 -9.43
N ILE A 30 -21.04 2.26 -9.77
CA ILE A 30 -22.10 3.27 -9.85
C ILE A 30 -22.00 3.94 -11.22
N ASP A 31 -23.00 3.70 -12.06
CA ASP A 31 -23.05 4.16 -13.46
C ASP A 31 -21.76 3.80 -14.23
N THR A 32 -20.88 4.80 -14.42
CA THR A 32 -19.64 4.69 -15.19
C THR A 32 -18.38 4.68 -14.31
N ALA A 33 -18.53 4.73 -12.99
CA ALA A 33 -17.42 4.75 -12.03
C ALA A 33 -17.41 3.50 -11.15
N ALA A 34 -16.21 3.07 -10.74
CA ALA A 34 -16.03 2.00 -9.78
C ALA A 34 -15.24 2.51 -8.57
N ARG A 35 -15.77 2.28 -7.36
CA ARG A 35 -15.03 2.44 -6.11
C ARG A 35 -14.49 1.09 -5.71
N VAL A 36 -13.17 0.94 -5.73
CA VAL A 36 -12.49 -0.31 -5.37
C VAL A 36 -11.86 -0.18 -3.99
N LYS A 37 -12.13 -1.14 -3.11
CA LYS A 37 -11.42 -1.32 -1.84
C LYS A 37 -10.54 -2.56 -1.95
N LEU A 38 -9.24 -2.34 -1.77
CA LEU A 38 -8.22 -3.38 -1.77
C LEU A 38 -7.61 -3.50 -0.37
N ILE A 39 -7.61 -4.71 0.19
CA ILE A 39 -6.91 -5.03 1.44
C ILE A 39 -5.88 -6.11 1.10
N GLN A 40 -4.60 -5.82 1.33
CA GLN A 40 -3.51 -6.78 1.16
C GLN A 40 -2.85 -7.04 2.51
N CYS A 41 -2.75 -8.32 2.87
CA CYS A 41 -2.12 -8.74 4.11
C CYS A 41 -0.71 -9.27 3.83
N TYR A 42 0.26 -8.80 4.59
CA TYR A 42 1.65 -9.22 4.53
C TYR A 42 2.12 -9.62 5.92
N ARG A 43 3.07 -10.55 6.00
CA ARG A 43 3.66 -10.97 7.27
C ARG A 43 5.18 -10.84 7.20
N ASN A 44 5.77 -10.17 8.18
CA ASN A 44 7.21 -10.15 8.33
C ASN A 44 7.65 -11.42 9.07
N ASP A 45 8.21 -12.38 8.33
CA ASP A 45 8.66 -13.66 8.90
C ASP A 45 10.08 -13.58 9.50
N ASN A 46 10.72 -12.41 9.44
CA ASN A 46 12.02 -12.18 10.05
C ASN A 46 11.88 -11.97 11.56
N ASN A 47 12.97 -12.20 12.29
CA ASN A 47 13.09 -11.91 13.72
C ASN A 47 13.52 -10.46 14.02
N PHE A 48 13.44 -9.56 13.04
CA PHE A 48 13.81 -8.15 13.16
C PHE A 48 12.81 -7.24 12.45
N THR A 49 12.73 -5.98 12.87
CA THR A 49 11.90 -4.95 12.24
C THR A 49 12.44 -4.60 10.86
N VAL A 50 11.54 -4.52 9.88
CA VAL A 50 11.88 -4.24 8.49
C VAL A 50 11.35 -2.86 8.09
N ASP A 51 12.23 -2.02 7.53
CA ASP A 51 11.82 -0.79 6.85
C ASP A 51 11.37 -1.12 5.42
N ALA A 52 10.07 -0.98 5.17
CA ALA A 52 9.41 -1.50 3.98
C ALA A 52 8.83 -0.38 3.12
N ILE A 53 8.97 -0.54 1.81
CA ILE A 53 8.36 0.30 0.78
C ILE A 53 7.19 -0.48 0.18
N TYR A 54 6.00 0.13 0.21
CA TYR A 54 4.83 -0.37 -0.50
C TYR A 54 4.70 0.30 -1.88
N LYS A 55 4.65 -0.49 -2.95
CA LYS A 55 4.44 -0.02 -4.32
C LYS A 55 3.08 -0.47 -4.84
N PHE A 56 2.15 0.48 -4.94
CA PHE A 56 0.80 0.24 -5.44
C PHE A 56 0.70 0.48 -6.95
N PRO A 57 0.26 -0.49 -7.76
CA PRO A 57 -0.06 -0.25 -9.17
C PRO A 57 -1.37 0.54 -9.27
N LEU A 58 -1.26 1.82 -9.62
CA LEU A 58 -2.42 2.67 -9.87
C LEU A 58 -2.66 2.79 -11.39
N PRO A 59 -3.81 2.33 -11.91
CA PRO A 59 -4.18 2.55 -13.30
C PRO A 59 -4.22 4.06 -13.64
N PRO A 60 -3.89 4.46 -14.88
CA PRO A 60 -3.85 5.88 -15.27
C PRO A 60 -5.17 6.63 -15.07
N SER A 61 -6.31 5.94 -15.15
CA SER A 61 -7.66 6.50 -14.98
C SER A 61 -8.20 6.39 -13.55
N ALA A 62 -7.37 5.96 -12.59
CA ALA A 62 -7.75 5.76 -11.19
C ALA A 62 -7.05 6.76 -10.27
N ALA A 63 -7.66 7.01 -9.11
CA ALA A 63 -7.07 7.81 -8.04
C ALA A 63 -7.23 7.10 -6.70
N VAL A 64 -6.20 7.16 -5.86
CA VAL A 64 -6.29 6.72 -4.46
C VAL A 64 -6.95 7.84 -3.65
N ASN A 65 -8.03 7.52 -2.95
CA ASN A 65 -8.74 8.46 -2.07
C ASN A 65 -8.61 8.13 -0.58
N ASP A 66 -8.19 6.91 -0.25
CA ASP A 66 -7.98 6.43 1.10
C ASP A 66 -6.81 5.42 1.10
N PHE A 67 -5.90 5.53 2.07
CA PHE A 67 -4.82 4.58 2.28
C PHE A 67 -4.53 4.43 3.77
N GLN A 68 -4.55 3.18 4.24
CA GLN A 68 -4.39 2.84 5.65
C GLN A 68 -3.52 1.59 5.79
N VAL A 69 -2.75 1.54 6.87
CA VAL A 69 -1.99 0.37 7.30
C VAL A 69 -2.41 0.01 8.71
N LEU A 70 -2.69 -1.27 8.94
CA LEU A 70 -3.05 -1.84 10.23
C LEU A 70 -2.02 -2.90 10.58
N TRP A 71 -1.42 -2.79 11.76
CA TRP A 71 -0.54 -3.81 12.33
C TRP A 71 -1.35 -4.79 13.18
N ASP A 72 -0.79 -5.98 13.41
CA ASP A 72 -1.43 -7.04 14.20
C ASP A 72 -1.68 -6.63 15.67
N ASP A 73 -0.91 -5.67 16.20
CA ASP A 73 -1.08 -5.09 17.53
C ASP A 73 -2.23 -4.07 17.61
N GLY A 74 -2.93 -3.83 16.48
CA GLY A 74 -4.02 -2.85 16.37
C GLY A 74 -3.54 -1.43 16.08
N THR A 75 -2.23 -1.17 16.01
CA THR A 75 -1.69 0.11 15.58
C THR A 75 -2.18 0.41 14.17
N LYS A 76 -2.59 1.66 13.92
CA LYS A 76 -3.17 2.08 12.65
C LYS A 76 -2.53 3.37 12.16
N ILE A 77 -1.97 3.33 10.95
CA ILE A 77 -1.54 4.53 10.23
C ILE A 77 -2.58 4.84 9.17
N VAL A 78 -3.06 6.08 9.17
CA VAL A 78 -4.00 6.60 8.18
C VAL A 78 -3.29 7.68 7.38
N ALA A 79 -3.14 7.46 6.08
CA ALA A 79 -2.62 8.49 5.21
C ALA A 79 -3.69 9.56 4.99
N LYS A 80 -3.30 10.81 5.17
CA LYS A 80 -4.15 11.95 4.85
C LYS A 80 -3.94 12.37 3.41
N VAL A 81 -4.91 12.10 2.54
CA VAL A 81 -4.85 12.53 1.14
C VAL A 81 -5.25 14.00 1.05
N GLU A 82 -4.32 14.85 0.62
CA GLU A 82 -4.54 16.28 0.45
C GLU A 82 -4.25 16.73 -0.99
N LYS A 83 -4.81 17.88 -1.39
CA LYS A 83 -4.50 18.49 -2.69
C LYS A 83 -2.99 18.82 -2.75
N LYS A 84 -2.39 18.59 -3.93
CA LYS A 84 -0.94 18.75 -4.17
C LYS A 84 -0.30 20.00 -3.54
N LYS A 85 -0.97 21.17 -3.64
CA LYS A 85 -0.45 22.44 -3.09
C LYS A 85 -0.27 22.42 -1.56
N ILE A 86 -1.10 21.66 -0.83
CA ILE A 86 -1.09 21.63 0.63
C ILE A 86 -0.17 20.49 1.11
N ALA A 87 -0.20 19.34 0.43
CA ALA A 87 0.63 18.18 0.75
C ALA A 87 2.15 18.47 0.71
N SER A 88 2.61 19.34 -0.21
CA SER A 88 4.03 19.68 -0.35
C SER A 88 4.60 20.58 0.76
N ILE A 89 3.79 21.05 1.70
CA ILE A 89 4.19 21.98 2.77
C ILE A 89 4.40 21.23 4.12
N ARG A 90 3.97 19.97 4.25
CA ARG A 90 3.90 19.24 5.52
C ARG A 90 4.75 17.95 5.58
N VAL A 91 5.95 17.98 4.99
CA VAL A 91 6.91 16.86 5.09
C VAL A 91 7.93 17.14 6.18
#